data_AF-A0A835TA97-F1
#
_entry.id   AF-A0A835TA97-F1
#
_cell.length_a   1.000
_cell.length_b   1.000
_cell.length_c   1.000
_cell.angle_alpha   90.00
_cell.angle_beta   90.00
_cell.angle_gamma   90.00
#
_symmetry.space_group_name_H-M   'P 1'
#
loop_
_entity.id
_entity.type
_entity.pdbx_description
1 polymer ?
#
loop_
_entity_poly.entity_id
_entity_poly.type
_entity_poly.pdbx_seq_one_letter_code
_entity_poly.pdbx_strand_id
1 'polypeptide(L)'
;MAVVARGLPGLTFAGTTPLFAMGSQRTLAKDLPRCWQSFDPSQPTPITSAIKEEVRKAGIPAGLRPDFYFVASGAHKLANDAPAGTYSALAASTADLADDVIFQVEDDIRVARILHKDETRLFSTAKGAEALSRVIFAYLQRGGSAYWKGLASVAAQLLTVFGREREEQAFWTLVALLERRFFPHAGGHVPAGARLEVHVLQQLLEQRQPALAALLAKLCPEPLEMLAGSWFSTAFARTLPHQVVLRVWDCVVVEGPKVALRVALAIIKMCTSSIQSCTSMEVLCRVVEGRLSRCTDADALLAIAFKGVGSLSGASVDTIRARVLAAAQQQQQQQHSQHGGAAAGGSAARARPLLLPPSAPMVMLGGGGGGMSGGSALTRSSGSSEGNGGGGGGSSASGSSRASPWPSPKGHALLSVSS
;
A
#
# COMPACT_ATOMS: atom_id res chain seq x y z
N MET A 1 57.56 31.23 35.45
CA MET A 1 56.85 31.44 36.73
C MET A 1 56.31 32.87 36.75
N ALA A 2 55.04 33.03 36.39
CA ALA A 2 54.10 34.08 36.86
C ALA A 2 52.92 34.15 35.87
N VAL A 3 51.74 33.66 36.27
CA VAL A 3 50.46 33.93 35.60
C VAL A 3 49.41 34.28 36.66
N VAL A 4 48.72 35.38 36.36
CA VAL A 4 47.72 36.22 37.04
C VAL A 4 46.36 35.92 36.37
N ALA A 5 45.13 36.15 36.85
CA ALA A 5 44.46 36.36 38.15
C ALA A 5 42.92 36.37 37.89
N ARG A 6 42.13 36.25 38.98
CA ARG A 6 40.79 36.83 39.33
C ARG A 6 40.01 37.64 38.26
N GLY A 7 38.68 37.69 38.15
CA GLY A 7 37.52 37.16 38.89
C GLY A 7 36.21 37.95 38.54
N LEU A 8 35.04 37.31 38.75
CA LEU A 8 33.69 37.86 39.11
C LEU A 8 32.74 38.54 38.05
N PRO A 9 31.39 38.64 38.32
CA PRO A 9 30.32 38.12 37.44
C PRO A 9 29.31 39.15 36.89
N GLY A 10 28.44 38.66 35.97
CA GLY A 10 27.14 39.22 35.62
C GLY A 10 26.97 39.45 34.12
N LEU A 11 26.07 38.72 33.44
CA LEU A 11 25.37 39.14 32.21
C LEU A 11 24.27 38.14 31.80
N THR A 12 23.09 38.71 31.57
CA THR A 12 21.89 38.13 30.97
C THR A 12 22.15 37.45 29.62
N PHE A 13 21.61 36.24 29.41
CA PHE A 13 21.73 35.52 28.13
C PHE A 13 20.61 35.96 27.17
N ALA A 14 20.94 36.86 26.26
CA ALA A 14 20.12 37.18 25.09
C ALA A 14 20.75 36.56 23.84
N GLY A 15 19.93 35.88 23.04
CA GLY A 15 20.11 35.68 21.60
C GLY A 15 21.33 34.90 21.13
N THR A 16 21.15 33.58 20.94
CA THR A 16 21.95 32.83 19.96
C THR A 16 21.02 32.28 18.89
N THR A 17 20.88 33.07 17.83
CA THR A 17 20.38 32.64 16.52
C THR A 17 21.25 31.48 16.02
N PRO A 18 20.70 30.32 15.63
CA PRO A 18 21.49 29.33 14.94
C PRO A 18 21.80 29.83 13.52
N LEU A 19 23.10 30.05 13.27
CA LEU A 19 23.68 30.21 11.95
C LEU A 19 23.40 28.94 11.12
N PHE A 20 22.29 28.94 10.38
CA PHE A 20 22.17 28.15 9.16
C PHE A 20 22.39 29.09 7.97
N ALA A 21 23.39 28.75 7.18
CA ALA A 21 23.97 29.55 6.12
C ALA A 21 22.93 30.04 5.07
N MET A 22 22.70 31.36 5.05
CA MET A 22 22.08 32.10 3.93
C MET A 22 23.01 32.20 2.68
N GLY A 23 24.04 31.36 2.58
CA GLY A 23 25.08 31.43 1.53
C GLY A 23 25.00 30.37 0.43
N SER A 24 24.12 29.36 0.52
CA SER A 24 24.17 28.17 -0.37
C SER A 24 22.95 27.96 -1.29
N GLN A 25 21.88 28.76 -1.15
CA GLN A 25 20.70 28.60 -2.03
C GLN A 25 20.88 29.23 -3.42
N ARG A 26 21.71 30.25 -3.58
CA ARG A 26 21.88 30.97 -4.87
C ARG A 26 22.69 30.19 -5.92
N THR A 27 23.56 29.28 -5.50
CA THR A 27 24.37 28.44 -6.41
C THR A 27 23.61 27.21 -6.89
N LEU A 28 22.84 26.55 -6.01
CA LEU A 28 22.01 25.38 -6.37
C LEU A 28 20.93 25.68 -7.42
N ALA A 29 20.39 26.91 -7.46
CA ALA A 29 19.36 27.30 -8.42
C ALA A 29 19.87 27.38 -9.87
N LYS A 30 21.17 27.64 -10.08
CA LYS A 30 21.74 27.82 -11.44
C LYS A 30 21.96 26.51 -12.18
N ASP A 31 22.18 25.41 -11.45
CA ASP A 31 22.44 24.08 -12.02
C ASP A 31 21.15 23.30 -12.29
N LEU A 32 20.00 23.80 -11.82
CA LEU A 32 18.70 23.19 -12.08
C LEU A 32 18.25 23.46 -13.52
N PRO A 33 17.59 22.49 -14.19
CA PRO A 33 16.94 22.71 -15.47
C PRO A 33 16.00 23.92 -15.43
N ARG A 34 15.89 24.66 -16.53
CA ARG A 34 15.15 25.94 -16.60
C ARG A 34 13.71 25.84 -16.08
N CYS A 35 13.02 24.72 -16.30
CA CYS A 35 11.65 24.53 -15.83
C CYS A 35 11.52 24.47 -14.31
N TRP A 36 12.59 24.12 -13.59
CA TRP A 36 12.65 24.10 -12.13
C TRP A 36 13.10 25.43 -11.54
N GLN A 37 13.84 26.24 -12.29
CA GLN A 37 14.29 27.57 -11.83
C GLN A 37 13.12 28.53 -11.58
N SER A 38 12.03 28.37 -12.34
CA SER A 38 10.81 29.17 -12.19
C SER A 38 9.77 28.56 -11.25
N PHE A 39 10.09 27.45 -10.58
CA PHE A 39 9.14 26.80 -9.68
C PHE A 39 9.01 27.60 -8.38
N ASP A 40 7.77 28.04 -8.10
CA ASP A 40 7.40 28.72 -6.87
C ASP A 40 6.37 27.87 -6.11
N PRO A 41 6.67 27.40 -4.88
CA PRO A 41 5.77 26.56 -4.11
C PRO A 41 4.55 27.31 -3.55
N SER A 42 4.54 28.65 -3.60
CA SER A 42 3.41 29.46 -3.14
C SER A 42 2.31 29.60 -4.20
N GLN A 43 2.58 29.22 -5.44
CA GLN A 43 1.67 29.38 -6.58
C GLN A 43 1.26 28.03 -7.19
N PRO A 44 0.06 27.93 -7.77
CA PRO A 44 -0.32 26.76 -8.55
C PRO A 44 0.68 26.51 -9.68
N THR A 45 1.22 25.30 -9.77
CA THR A 45 2.19 24.95 -10.82
C THR A 45 1.51 24.53 -12.11
N PRO A 46 1.61 25.30 -13.21
CA PRO A 46 1.08 24.88 -14.49
C PRO A 46 1.91 23.72 -15.03
N ILE A 47 1.25 22.59 -15.31
CA ILE A 47 1.94 21.40 -15.82
C ILE A 47 2.16 21.52 -17.34
N THR A 48 3.32 22.05 -17.72
CA THR A 48 3.73 22.25 -19.11
C THR A 48 4.30 20.97 -19.76
N SER A 49 4.43 20.97 -21.08
CA SER A 49 5.12 19.90 -21.82
C SER A 49 6.60 19.77 -21.42
N ALA A 50 7.27 20.89 -21.15
CA ALA A 50 8.66 20.91 -20.70
C ALA A 50 8.83 20.21 -19.34
N ILE A 51 7.94 20.47 -18.37
CA ILE A 51 7.95 19.78 -17.07
C ILE A 51 7.72 18.27 -17.27
N LYS A 52 6.75 17.88 -18.10
CA LYS A 52 6.50 16.45 -18.40
C LYS A 52 7.74 15.78 -18.99
N GLU A 53 8.40 16.42 -19.95
CA GLU A 53 9.59 15.87 -20.59
C GLU A 53 10.76 15.74 -19.61
N GLU A 54 11.00 16.76 -18.79
CA GLU A 54 12.07 16.75 -17.79
C GLU A 54 11.81 15.69 -16.72
N VAL A 55 10.57 15.59 -16.24
CA VAL A 55 10.17 14.58 -15.26
C VAL A 55 10.32 13.16 -15.82
N ARG A 56 10.04 12.93 -17.10
CA ARG A 56 10.31 11.61 -17.71
C ARG A 56 11.79 11.31 -17.80
N LYS A 57 12.62 12.30 -18.16
CA LYS A 57 14.06 12.11 -18.41
C LYS A 57 14.90 12.03 -17.13
N ALA A 58 14.80 13.04 -16.26
CA ALA A 58 15.65 13.19 -15.09
C ALA A 58 14.88 13.07 -13.76
N GLY A 59 13.55 13.26 -13.82
CA GLY A 59 12.72 13.28 -12.63
C GLY A 59 12.75 14.59 -11.88
N ILE A 60 12.14 14.58 -10.71
CA ILE A 60 12.08 15.78 -9.87
C ILE A 60 13.32 15.82 -8.97
N PRO A 61 14.04 16.95 -8.90
CA PRO A 61 15.14 17.11 -7.96
C PRO A 61 14.70 16.81 -6.52
N ALA A 62 15.51 16.06 -5.77
CA ALA A 62 15.11 15.56 -4.45
C ALA A 62 14.72 16.68 -3.46
N GLY A 63 15.44 17.80 -3.49
CA GLY A 63 15.13 18.96 -2.64
C GLY A 63 13.81 19.68 -2.99
N LEU A 64 13.37 19.60 -4.26
CA LEU A 64 12.13 20.22 -4.73
C LEU A 64 10.92 19.30 -4.64
N ARG A 65 11.14 17.99 -4.57
CA ARG A 65 10.08 16.97 -4.61
C ARG A 65 8.97 17.20 -3.57
N PRO A 66 9.24 17.52 -2.29
CA PRO A 66 8.19 17.69 -1.29
C PRO A 66 7.25 18.84 -1.64
N ASP A 67 7.81 20.00 -1.98
CA ASP A 67 7.02 21.19 -2.29
C ASP A 67 6.28 21.02 -3.63
N PHE A 68 6.94 20.43 -4.63
CA PHE A 68 6.31 20.14 -5.91
C PHE A 68 5.19 19.11 -5.78
N TYR A 69 5.37 18.04 -4.99
CA TYR A 69 4.30 17.06 -4.74
C TYR A 69 3.11 17.72 -4.06
N PHE A 70 3.35 18.56 -3.05
CA PHE A 70 2.28 19.25 -2.32
C PHE A 70 1.45 20.16 -3.24
N VAL A 71 2.12 20.91 -4.12
CA VAL A 71 1.43 21.80 -5.06
C VAL A 71 0.82 21.02 -6.23
N ALA A 72 1.62 20.26 -6.97
CA ALA A 72 1.23 19.62 -8.21
C ALA A 72 0.19 18.51 -8.01
N SER A 73 0.16 17.83 -6.86
CA SER A 73 -0.91 16.87 -6.55
C SER A 73 -2.26 17.54 -6.30
N GLY A 74 -2.25 18.80 -5.86
CA GLY A 74 -3.41 19.54 -5.37
C GLY A 74 -3.64 19.42 -3.86
N ALA A 75 -2.66 18.89 -3.11
CA ALA A 75 -2.71 18.77 -1.65
C ALA A 75 -2.79 20.12 -0.95
N HIS A 76 -2.07 21.14 -1.45
CA HIS A 76 -2.16 22.51 -0.92
C HIS A 76 -3.60 23.03 -0.86
N LYS A 77 -4.44 22.71 -1.85
CA LYS A 77 -5.86 23.10 -1.85
C LYS A 77 -6.63 22.38 -0.75
N LEU A 78 -6.44 21.07 -0.63
CA LEU A 78 -7.09 20.29 0.43
C LEU A 78 -6.73 20.80 1.82
N ALA A 79 -5.45 21.13 2.03
CA ALA A 79 -4.96 21.67 3.29
C ALA A 79 -5.57 23.04 3.59
N ASN A 80 -5.66 23.93 2.59
CA ASN A 80 -6.20 25.28 2.77
C ASN A 80 -7.74 25.30 2.92
N ASP A 81 -8.44 24.37 2.27
CA ASP A 81 -9.90 24.25 2.34
C ASP A 81 -10.36 23.62 3.66
N ALA A 82 -9.48 22.88 4.34
CA ALA A 82 -9.76 22.24 5.62
C ALA A 82 -9.65 23.25 6.78
N PRO A 83 -10.50 23.16 7.82
CA PRO A 83 -10.35 23.95 9.02
C PRO A 83 -8.95 23.81 9.65
N ALA A 84 -8.43 24.89 10.21
CA ALA A 84 -7.14 24.86 10.91
C ALA A 84 -7.13 23.81 12.03
N GLY A 85 -6.05 23.03 12.12
CA GLY A 85 -5.91 21.97 13.11
C GLY A 85 -6.62 20.66 12.76
N THR A 86 -7.25 20.53 11.58
CA THR A 86 -7.91 19.29 11.13
C THR A 86 -7.00 18.09 11.24
N TYR A 87 -5.76 18.18 10.74
CA TYR A 87 -4.81 17.08 10.81
C TYR A 87 -4.49 16.69 12.26
N SER A 88 -4.21 17.67 13.13
CA SER A 88 -3.92 17.41 14.54
C SER A 88 -5.09 16.74 15.26
N ALA A 89 -6.33 17.12 14.95
CA ALA A 89 -7.52 16.52 15.53
C ALA A 89 -7.70 15.06 15.07
N LEU A 90 -7.53 14.80 13.77
CA LEU A 90 -7.61 13.45 13.19
C LEU A 90 -6.50 12.53 13.72
N ALA A 91 -5.28 13.03 13.84
CA ALA A 91 -4.12 12.27 14.30
C ALA A 91 -4.18 11.93 15.80
N ALA A 92 -4.92 12.69 16.60
CA ALA A 92 -5.05 12.49 18.04
C ALA A 92 -6.08 11.41 18.43
N SER A 93 -6.93 10.97 17.49
CA SER A 93 -8.00 10.02 17.77
C SER A 93 -7.80 8.69 17.05
N THR A 94 -7.99 7.60 17.77
CA THR A 94 -8.18 6.24 17.21
C THR A 94 -9.55 5.67 17.60
N ALA A 95 -10.44 6.49 18.17
CA ALA A 95 -11.66 6.02 18.84
C ALA A 95 -12.64 5.28 17.89
N ASP A 96 -12.71 5.69 16.62
CA ASP A 96 -13.59 5.07 15.63
C ASP A 96 -12.96 3.88 14.89
N LEU A 97 -11.74 3.46 15.25
CA LEU A 97 -11.04 2.33 14.63
C LEU A 97 -11.17 1.08 15.52
N ALA A 98 -11.44 -0.06 14.89
CA ALA A 98 -11.47 -1.34 15.57
C ALA A 98 -10.05 -1.81 15.96
N ASP A 99 -9.94 -2.56 17.06
CA ASP A 99 -8.65 -3.00 17.62
C ASP A 99 -7.83 -3.87 16.64
N ASP A 100 -8.50 -4.68 15.81
CA ASP A 100 -7.86 -5.49 14.78
C ASP A 100 -7.21 -4.63 13.68
N VAL A 101 -7.85 -3.53 13.30
CA VAL A 101 -7.30 -2.55 12.36
C VAL A 101 -6.06 -1.87 12.97
N ILE A 102 -6.12 -1.49 14.24
CA ILE A 102 -4.99 -0.86 14.94
C ILE A 102 -3.80 -1.83 14.97
N PHE A 103 -4.03 -3.09 15.37
CA PHE A 103 -2.99 -4.12 15.39
C PHE A 103 -2.35 -4.34 14.02
N GLN A 104 -3.17 -4.39 12.96
CA GLN A 104 -2.68 -4.56 11.60
C GLN A 104 -1.85 -3.36 11.13
N VAL A 105 -2.27 -2.13 11.46
CA VAL A 105 -1.49 -0.91 11.19
C VAL A 105 -0.11 -1.00 11.85
N GLU A 106 -0.05 -1.40 13.12
CA GLU A 106 1.23 -1.51 13.85
C GLU A 106 2.17 -2.56 13.23
N ASP A 107 1.64 -3.71 12.80
CA ASP A 107 2.43 -4.74 12.10
C ASP A 107 2.98 -4.22 10.77
N ASP A 108 2.15 -3.55 9.97
CA ASP A 108 2.57 -3.01 8.69
C ASP A 108 3.55 -1.84 8.84
N ILE A 109 3.45 -1.05 9.92
CA ILE A 109 4.46 -0.05 10.29
C ILE A 109 5.80 -0.73 10.58
N ARG A 110 5.83 -1.83 11.34
CA ARG A 110 7.07 -2.59 11.59
C ARG A 110 7.71 -3.04 10.28
N VAL A 111 6.92 -3.56 9.34
CA VAL A 111 7.41 -3.96 8.01
C VAL A 111 7.93 -2.75 7.22
N ALA A 112 7.18 -1.65 7.17
CA ALA A 112 7.58 -0.44 6.44
C ALA A 112 8.91 0.13 6.96
N ARG A 113 9.13 0.12 8.27
CA ARG A 113 10.39 0.55 8.88
C ARG A 113 11.58 -0.28 8.42
N ILE A 114 11.41 -1.59 8.26
CA ILE A 114 12.46 -2.50 7.76
C ILE A 114 12.75 -2.20 6.30
N LEU A 115 11.71 -1.99 5.49
CA LEU A 115 11.83 -1.72 4.06
C LEU A 115 12.50 -0.38 3.75
N HIS A 116 12.40 0.60 4.64
CA HIS A 116 12.92 1.96 4.44
C HIS A 116 14.13 2.29 5.33
N LYS A 117 14.74 1.28 5.96
CA LYS A 117 15.80 1.49 6.95
C LYS A 117 17.10 2.06 6.36
N ASP A 118 17.39 1.73 5.10
CA ASP A 118 18.64 2.08 4.42
C ASP A 118 18.50 3.41 3.64
N GLU A 119 17.26 3.81 3.37
CA GLU A 119 16.88 5.01 2.62
C GLU A 119 16.80 6.25 3.51
N THR A 120 16.38 6.07 4.76
CA THR A 120 16.22 7.20 5.69
C THR A 120 16.47 6.80 7.13
N ARG A 121 17.11 7.70 7.88
CA ARG A 121 17.25 7.58 9.34
C ARG A 121 15.94 7.81 10.09
N LEU A 122 14.89 8.29 9.40
CA LEU A 122 13.59 8.59 9.99
C LEU A 122 13.04 7.38 10.76
N PHE A 123 13.02 6.21 10.11
CA PHE A 123 12.42 4.99 10.65
C PHE A 123 13.32 4.22 11.62
N SER A 124 14.59 4.63 11.76
CA SER A 124 15.48 4.17 12.81
C SER A 124 15.09 4.73 14.19
N THR A 125 14.25 5.78 14.24
CA THR A 125 13.82 6.44 15.48
C THR A 125 12.37 6.13 15.83
N ALA A 126 12.03 6.09 17.11
CA ALA A 126 10.64 5.97 17.58
C ALA A 126 9.75 7.09 17.02
N LYS A 127 10.28 8.33 17.02
CA LYS A 127 9.57 9.51 16.49
C LYS A 127 9.16 9.39 15.02
N GLY A 128 9.93 8.68 14.19
CA GLY A 128 9.56 8.44 12.79
C GLY A 128 8.47 7.39 12.64
N ALA A 129 8.48 6.36 13.49
CA ALA A 129 7.40 5.38 13.55
C ALA A 129 6.09 6.01 14.02
N GLU A 130 6.15 6.86 15.06
CA GLU A 130 4.98 7.60 15.57
C GLU A 130 4.40 8.55 14.51
N ALA A 131 5.26 9.22 13.73
CA ALA A 131 4.83 10.06 12.61
C ALA A 131 4.08 9.26 11.55
N LEU A 132 4.57 8.06 11.22
CA LEU A 132 3.88 7.15 10.31
C LEU A 132 2.53 6.70 10.86
N SER A 133 2.46 6.34 12.15
CA SER A 133 1.19 5.99 12.82
C SER A 133 0.18 7.13 12.71
N ARG A 134 0.58 8.36 13.08
CA ARG A 134 -0.30 9.53 13.04
C ARG A 134 -0.81 9.84 11.64
N VAL A 135 0.04 9.76 10.61
CA VAL A 135 -0.39 9.97 9.21
C VAL A 135 -1.40 8.90 8.77
N ILE A 136 -1.17 7.63 9.10
CA ILE A 136 -2.08 6.52 8.76
C ILE A 136 -3.41 6.68 9.50
N PHE A 137 -3.39 6.89 10.81
CA PHE A 137 -4.61 7.06 11.59
C PHE A 137 -5.39 8.29 11.17
N ALA A 138 -4.74 9.42 10.91
CA ALA A 138 -5.42 10.60 10.38
C ALA A 138 -6.10 10.31 9.03
N TYR A 139 -5.47 9.51 8.15
CA TYR A 139 -6.07 9.11 6.88
C TYR A 139 -7.32 8.27 7.07
N LEU A 140 -7.30 7.31 7.99
CA LEU A 140 -8.44 6.45 8.30
C LEU A 140 -9.57 7.23 8.96
N GLN A 141 -9.26 8.12 9.91
CA GLN A 141 -10.22 8.93 10.63
C GLN A 141 -10.94 9.96 9.76
N ARG A 142 -10.28 10.46 8.70
CA ARG A 142 -10.95 11.31 7.71
C ARG A 142 -12.13 10.59 7.03
N GLY A 143 -12.14 9.27 7.07
CA GLY A 143 -13.10 8.44 6.37
C GLY A 143 -12.84 8.35 4.87
N GLY A 144 -13.70 7.63 4.17
CA GLY A 144 -13.63 7.44 2.71
C GLY A 144 -13.00 6.11 2.27
N SER A 145 -12.13 5.51 3.08
CA SER A 145 -11.59 4.17 2.82
C SER A 145 -11.40 3.38 4.12
N ALA A 146 -11.71 2.08 4.07
CA ALA A 146 -11.26 1.15 5.10
C ALA A 146 -9.73 0.99 5.04
N TYR A 147 -9.12 0.50 6.12
CA TYR A 147 -7.71 0.17 6.13
C TYR A 147 -7.38 -0.95 5.15
N TRP A 148 -6.22 -0.83 4.48
CA TRP A 148 -5.65 -1.89 3.66
C TRP A 148 -4.14 -1.92 3.86
N LYS A 149 -3.56 -3.11 3.71
CA LYS A 149 -2.13 -3.39 3.94
C LYS A 149 -1.17 -2.48 3.14
N GLY A 150 -1.63 -1.94 2.02
CA GLY A 150 -0.81 -1.06 1.18
C GLY A 150 -0.67 0.37 1.70
N LEU A 151 -1.57 0.84 2.58
CA LEU A 151 -1.59 2.22 3.05
C LEU A 151 -0.29 2.59 3.79
N ALA A 152 0.18 1.72 4.69
CA ALA A 152 1.38 1.97 5.47
C ALA A 152 2.63 2.14 4.59
N SER A 153 2.75 1.38 3.50
CA SER A 153 3.87 1.49 2.57
C SER A 153 3.86 2.79 1.76
N VAL A 154 2.69 3.22 1.30
CA VAL A 154 2.55 4.51 0.60
C VAL A 154 2.86 5.68 1.54
N ALA A 155 2.30 5.65 2.76
CA ALA A 155 2.53 6.67 3.77
C ALA A 155 4.01 6.74 4.19
N ALA A 156 4.67 5.59 4.37
CA ALA A 156 6.09 5.52 4.69
C ALA A 156 6.95 6.12 3.58
N GLN A 157 6.68 5.73 2.33
CA GLN A 157 7.36 6.28 1.16
C GLN A 157 7.17 7.80 1.06
N LEU A 158 5.97 8.35 1.32
CA LEU A 158 5.79 9.80 1.36
C LEU A 158 6.56 10.48 2.50
N LEU A 159 6.58 9.89 3.70
CA LEU A 159 7.33 10.44 4.83
C LEU A 159 8.84 10.46 4.57
N THR A 160 9.38 9.56 3.74
CA THR A 160 10.79 9.66 3.29
C THR A 160 11.05 10.89 2.42
N VAL A 161 10.04 11.37 1.68
CA VAL A 161 10.13 12.56 0.84
C VAL A 161 9.99 13.82 1.68
N PHE A 162 8.94 13.91 2.49
CA PHE A 162 8.61 15.13 3.24
C PHE A 162 9.48 15.32 4.49
N GLY A 163 9.91 14.21 5.09
CA GLY A 163 10.52 14.19 6.42
C GLY A 163 9.48 14.39 7.53
N ARG A 164 9.90 14.17 8.78
CA ARG A 164 9.04 14.33 9.96
C ARG A 164 8.54 15.75 10.15
N GLU A 165 9.34 16.74 9.77
CA GLU A 165 9.02 18.16 10.03
C GLU A 165 7.84 18.66 9.20
N ARG A 166 7.51 17.96 8.11
CA ARG A 166 6.39 18.28 7.21
C ARG A 166 5.33 17.17 7.18
N GLU A 167 5.11 16.54 8.33
CA GLU A 167 4.19 15.41 8.50
C GLU A 167 2.76 15.73 8.02
N GLU A 168 2.23 16.92 8.34
CA GLU A 168 0.90 17.35 7.88
C GLU A 168 0.83 17.53 6.36
N GLN A 169 1.88 18.08 5.74
CA GLN A 169 1.94 18.18 4.27
C GLN A 169 2.03 16.80 3.63
N ALA A 170 2.74 15.85 4.26
CA ALA A 170 2.79 14.46 3.82
C ALA A 170 1.41 13.80 3.88
N PHE A 171 0.63 14.06 4.94
CA PHE A 171 -0.75 13.59 5.07
C PHE A 171 -1.65 14.13 3.94
N TRP A 172 -1.67 15.45 3.70
CA TRP A 172 -2.48 16.00 2.62
C TRP A 172 -2.04 15.54 1.24
N THR A 173 -0.73 15.34 1.06
CA THR A 173 -0.17 14.76 -0.17
C THR A 173 -0.57 13.30 -0.34
N LEU A 174 -0.64 12.50 0.74
CA LEU A 174 -1.13 11.12 0.70
C LEU A 174 -2.57 11.07 0.19
N VAL A 175 -3.44 11.93 0.73
CA VAL A 175 -4.84 12.06 0.28
C VAL A 175 -4.90 12.45 -1.20
N ALA A 176 -4.22 13.52 -1.60
CA ALA A 176 -4.24 13.97 -2.99
C ALA A 176 -3.64 12.95 -3.96
N LEU A 177 -2.54 12.30 -3.58
CA LEU A 177 -1.84 11.34 -4.42
C LEU A 177 -2.73 10.11 -4.68
N LEU A 178 -3.30 9.52 -3.64
CA LEU A 178 -4.14 8.33 -3.79
C LEU A 178 -5.48 8.67 -4.44
N GLU A 179 -6.19 9.67 -3.95
CA GLU A 179 -7.57 9.94 -4.35
C GLU A 179 -7.70 10.78 -5.62
N ARG A 180 -6.69 11.57 -5.98
CA ARG A 180 -6.76 12.44 -7.17
C ARG A 180 -5.78 12.04 -8.28
N ARG A 181 -4.64 11.43 -7.94
CA ARG A 181 -3.59 11.11 -8.93
C ARG A 181 -3.57 9.65 -9.34
N PHE A 182 -3.70 8.71 -8.41
CA PHE A 182 -3.80 7.28 -8.72
C PHE A 182 -5.23 6.84 -9.01
N PHE A 183 -6.20 7.22 -8.18
CA PHE A 183 -7.57 6.69 -8.25
C PHE A 183 -8.66 7.79 -8.26
N PRO A 184 -8.60 8.75 -9.20
CA PRO A 184 -9.60 9.83 -9.28
C PRO A 184 -11.04 9.36 -9.48
N HIS A 185 -11.22 8.16 -10.03
CA HIS A 185 -12.52 7.55 -10.31
C HIS A 185 -13.12 6.81 -9.10
N ALA A 186 -12.37 6.63 -8.01
CA ALA A 186 -12.77 5.77 -6.90
C ALA A 186 -13.59 6.48 -5.80
N GLY A 187 -13.73 7.81 -5.87
CA GLY A 187 -14.49 8.57 -4.88
C GLY A 187 -13.98 8.41 -3.44
N GLY A 188 -12.66 8.22 -3.27
CA GLY A 188 -12.01 7.97 -1.98
C GLY A 188 -11.85 6.49 -1.61
N HIS A 189 -12.54 5.56 -2.29
CA HIS A 189 -12.42 4.12 -2.04
C HIS A 189 -11.18 3.51 -2.72
N VAL A 190 -9.99 3.84 -2.20
CA VAL A 190 -8.69 3.50 -2.81
C VAL A 190 -8.53 2.00 -3.13
N PRO A 191 -8.84 1.03 -2.23
CA PRO A 191 -8.72 -0.39 -2.56
C PRO A 191 -9.60 -0.83 -3.73
N ALA A 192 -10.79 -0.24 -3.87
CA ALA A 192 -11.67 -0.53 -5.00
C ALA A 192 -11.13 0.06 -6.31
N GLY A 193 -10.58 1.29 -6.24
CA GLY A 193 -9.88 1.90 -7.37
C GLY A 193 -8.67 1.10 -7.84
N ALA A 194 -7.84 0.63 -6.90
CA ALA A 194 -6.69 -0.22 -7.21
C ALA A 194 -7.11 -1.51 -7.93
N ARG A 195 -8.16 -2.17 -7.45
CA ARG A 195 -8.72 -3.39 -8.08
C ARG A 195 -9.29 -3.10 -9.47
N LEU A 196 -9.94 -1.96 -9.66
CA LEU A 196 -10.41 -1.54 -10.98
C LEU A 196 -9.23 -1.39 -11.95
N GLU A 197 -8.13 -0.77 -11.54
CA GLU A 197 -6.95 -0.62 -12.39
C GLU A 197 -6.32 -1.97 -12.77
N VAL A 198 -6.38 -2.99 -11.91
CA VAL A 198 -5.95 -4.35 -12.28
C VAL A 198 -6.81 -4.93 -13.41
N HIS A 199 -8.13 -4.77 -13.35
CA HIS A 199 -9.03 -5.25 -14.39
C HIS A 199 -8.89 -4.44 -15.69
N VAL A 200 -8.64 -3.13 -15.58
CA VAL A 200 -8.31 -2.28 -16.73
C VAL A 200 -6.99 -2.74 -17.37
N LEU A 201 -5.99 -3.10 -16.56
CA LEU A 201 -4.73 -3.65 -17.03
C LEU A 201 -4.95 -4.98 -17.76
N GLN A 202 -5.82 -5.87 -17.25
CA GLN A 202 -6.19 -7.13 -17.92
C GLN A 202 -6.77 -6.86 -19.31
N GLN A 203 -7.75 -5.97 -19.41
CA GLN A 203 -8.35 -5.59 -20.69
C GLN A 203 -7.33 -4.96 -21.66
N LEU A 204 -6.40 -4.14 -21.15
CA LEU A 204 -5.31 -3.59 -21.96
C LEU A 204 -4.34 -4.66 -22.43
N LEU A 205 -4.03 -5.64 -21.58
CA LEU A 205 -3.13 -6.74 -21.94
C LEU A 205 -3.75 -7.62 -23.03
N GLU A 206 -5.03 -7.96 -22.90
CA GLU A 206 -5.79 -8.71 -23.92
C GLU A 206 -5.80 -7.99 -25.28
N GLN A 207 -6.01 -6.66 -25.28
CA GLN A 207 -6.03 -5.87 -26.50
C GLN A 207 -4.65 -5.73 -27.17
N ARG A 208 -3.58 -5.65 -26.38
CA ARG A 208 -2.24 -5.28 -26.87
C ARG A 208 -1.31 -6.47 -27.05
N GLN A 209 -1.45 -7.49 -26.21
CA GLN A 209 -0.63 -8.69 -26.19
C GLN A 209 -1.50 -9.93 -25.90
N PRO A 210 -2.47 -10.27 -26.78
CA PRO A 210 -3.43 -11.36 -26.55
C PRO A 210 -2.75 -12.71 -26.30
N ALA A 211 -1.62 -12.98 -26.98
CA ALA A 211 -0.85 -14.20 -26.77
C ALA A 211 -0.31 -14.30 -25.33
N LEU A 212 0.14 -13.19 -24.73
CA LEU A 212 0.63 -13.17 -23.36
C LEU A 212 -0.50 -13.28 -22.35
N ALA A 213 -1.62 -12.58 -22.60
CA ALA A 213 -2.83 -12.71 -21.79
C ALA A 213 -3.33 -14.17 -21.75
N ALA A 214 -3.36 -14.85 -22.91
CA ALA A 214 -3.76 -16.24 -23.02
C ALA A 214 -2.81 -17.20 -22.28
N LEU A 215 -1.50 -16.92 -22.24
CA LEU A 215 -0.54 -17.70 -21.45
C LEU A 215 -0.80 -17.55 -19.95
N LEU A 216 -1.01 -16.32 -19.48
CA LEU A 216 -1.32 -16.07 -18.07
C LEU A 216 -2.64 -16.72 -17.63
N ALA A 217 -3.67 -16.66 -18.48
CA ALA A 217 -4.97 -17.27 -18.22
C ALA A 217 -4.92 -18.81 -18.11
N LYS A 218 -3.89 -19.46 -18.67
CA LYS A 218 -3.67 -20.91 -18.49
C LYS A 218 -3.11 -21.26 -17.11
N LEU A 219 -2.44 -20.32 -16.44
CA LEU A 219 -1.83 -20.54 -15.14
C LEU A 219 -2.84 -20.43 -14.00
N CYS A 220 -3.77 -19.47 -14.07
CA CYS A 220 -4.93 -19.37 -13.18
C CYS A 220 -6.03 -18.47 -13.78
N PRO A 221 -7.26 -18.48 -13.22
CA PRO A 221 -8.37 -17.68 -13.74
C PRO A 221 -8.15 -16.16 -13.69
N GLU A 222 -7.57 -15.65 -12.59
CA GLU A 222 -7.37 -14.21 -12.34
C GLU A 222 -5.88 -13.88 -12.15
N PRO A 223 -5.06 -13.99 -13.21
CA PRO A 223 -3.60 -13.93 -13.09
C PRO A 223 -3.08 -12.56 -12.68
N LEU A 224 -3.69 -11.47 -13.16
CA LEU A 224 -3.25 -10.13 -12.84
C LEU A 224 -3.69 -9.66 -11.44
N GLU A 225 -4.74 -10.22 -10.87
CA GLU A 225 -5.08 -9.96 -9.47
C GLU A 225 -3.96 -10.47 -8.55
N MET A 226 -3.44 -11.68 -8.81
CA MET A 226 -2.30 -12.22 -8.08
C MET A 226 -0.99 -11.49 -8.37
N LEU A 227 -0.73 -11.15 -9.64
CA LEU A 227 0.55 -10.60 -10.06
C LEU A 227 0.68 -9.09 -9.81
N ALA A 228 -0.36 -8.33 -10.14
CA ALA A 228 -0.34 -6.87 -10.17
C ALA A 228 -1.22 -6.22 -9.09
N GLY A 229 -1.97 -6.99 -8.30
CA GLY A 229 -2.80 -6.46 -7.22
C GLY A 229 -2.01 -5.67 -6.18
N SER A 230 -0.81 -6.14 -5.81
CA SER A 230 0.10 -5.42 -4.91
C SER A 230 0.66 -4.14 -5.54
N TRP A 231 0.80 -4.08 -6.87
CA TRP A 231 1.39 -2.94 -7.57
C TRP A 231 0.49 -1.72 -7.44
N PHE A 232 -0.81 -1.86 -7.73
CA PHE A 232 -1.74 -0.74 -7.62
C PHE A 232 -2.10 -0.44 -6.16
N SER A 233 -2.37 -1.47 -5.34
CA SER A 233 -2.78 -1.25 -3.93
C SER A 233 -1.70 -0.58 -3.08
N THR A 234 -0.44 -0.71 -3.46
CA THR A 234 0.70 -0.07 -2.77
C THR A 234 1.29 1.09 -3.56
N ALA A 235 0.65 1.50 -4.66
CA ALA A 235 1.20 2.49 -5.59
C ALA A 235 2.67 2.19 -5.96
N PHE A 236 3.01 0.91 -6.16
CA PHE A 236 4.33 0.36 -6.42
C PHE A 236 5.36 0.46 -5.27
N ALA A 237 5.00 1.06 -4.13
CA ALA A 237 5.93 1.30 -3.01
C ALA A 237 6.50 0.02 -2.40
N ARG A 238 5.79 -1.11 -2.49
CA ARG A 238 6.30 -2.43 -2.06
C ARG A 238 6.96 -3.24 -3.17
N THR A 239 6.80 -2.81 -4.41
CA THR A 239 7.15 -3.61 -5.60
C THR A 239 8.50 -3.19 -6.18
N LEU A 240 8.76 -1.89 -6.22
CA LEU A 240 9.95 -1.30 -6.82
C LEU A 240 10.85 -0.70 -5.72
N PRO A 241 12.17 -0.62 -5.94
CA PRO A 241 13.09 0.07 -5.05
C PRO A 241 12.72 1.55 -4.91
N HIS A 242 13.05 2.12 -3.75
CA HIS A 242 12.69 3.48 -3.35
C HIS A 242 12.93 4.53 -4.45
N GLN A 243 14.12 4.57 -5.06
CA GLN A 243 14.45 5.54 -6.10
C GLN A 243 13.59 5.37 -7.36
N VAL A 244 13.26 4.13 -7.74
CA VAL A 244 12.42 3.85 -8.91
C VAL A 244 10.97 4.21 -8.64
N VAL A 245 10.46 3.94 -7.43
CA VAL A 245 9.11 4.37 -7.02
C VAL A 245 8.96 5.87 -7.13
N LEU A 246 9.94 6.65 -6.66
CA LEU A 246 9.91 8.10 -6.77
C LEU A 246 9.83 8.57 -8.23
N ARG A 247 10.59 7.95 -9.13
CA ARG A 247 10.55 8.29 -10.57
C ARG A 247 9.19 7.98 -11.20
N VAL A 248 8.55 6.88 -10.80
CA VAL A 248 7.18 6.55 -11.22
C VAL A 248 6.18 7.57 -10.66
N TRP A 249 6.28 7.93 -9.39
CA TRP A 249 5.40 8.89 -8.73
C TRP A 249 5.54 10.30 -9.29
N ASP A 250 6.77 10.75 -9.59
CA ASP A 250 7.03 12.01 -10.27
C ASP A 250 6.18 12.10 -11.55
N CYS A 251 6.16 11.03 -12.35
CA CYS A 251 5.38 10.97 -13.58
C CYS A 251 3.86 10.92 -13.32
N VAL A 252 3.40 10.16 -12.31
CA VAL A 252 1.96 10.07 -11.95
C VAL A 252 1.42 11.42 -11.46
N VAL A 253 2.19 12.15 -10.64
CA VAL A 253 1.78 13.47 -10.15
C VAL A 253 1.54 14.44 -11.31
N VAL A 254 2.40 14.40 -12.32
CA VAL A 254 2.39 15.34 -13.45
C VAL A 254 1.43 14.92 -14.57
N GLU A 255 1.33 13.63 -14.89
CA GLU A 255 0.58 13.13 -16.05
C GLU A 255 -0.67 12.31 -15.71
N GLY A 256 -0.88 12.02 -14.43
CA GLY A 256 -2.07 11.37 -13.91
C GLY A 256 -2.04 9.83 -13.93
N PRO A 257 -3.19 9.20 -13.68
CA PRO A 257 -3.29 7.79 -13.29
C PRO A 257 -2.86 6.82 -14.40
N LYS A 258 -3.01 7.22 -15.67
CA LYS A 258 -2.63 6.41 -16.84
C LYS A 258 -1.13 6.04 -16.87
N VAL A 259 -0.28 6.73 -16.10
CA VAL A 259 1.13 6.37 -15.98
C VAL A 259 1.29 5.05 -15.21
N ALA A 260 0.49 4.80 -14.17
CA ALA A 260 0.53 3.55 -13.41
C ALA A 260 0.27 2.33 -14.32
N LEU A 261 -0.74 2.43 -15.21
CA LEU A 261 -1.03 1.39 -16.21
C LEU A 261 0.12 1.20 -17.22
N ARG A 262 0.76 2.29 -17.68
CA ARG A 262 1.95 2.21 -18.56
C ARG A 262 3.10 1.46 -17.89
N VAL A 263 3.37 1.78 -16.62
CA VAL A 263 4.43 1.14 -15.84
C VAL A 263 4.12 -0.34 -15.63
N ALA A 264 2.88 -0.69 -15.29
CA ALA A 264 2.47 -2.09 -15.15
C ALA A 264 2.62 -2.88 -16.46
N LEU A 265 2.21 -2.31 -17.61
CA LEU A 265 2.43 -2.92 -18.93
C LEU A 265 3.92 -3.06 -19.27
N ALA A 266 4.74 -2.08 -18.89
CA ALA A 266 6.18 -2.13 -19.08
C ALA A 266 6.82 -3.24 -18.27
N ILE A 267 6.41 -3.42 -17.01
CA ILE A 267 6.83 -4.51 -16.14
C ILE A 267 6.47 -5.87 -16.76
N ILE A 268 5.22 -6.04 -17.22
CA ILE A 268 4.79 -7.29 -17.88
C ILE A 268 5.62 -7.55 -19.15
N LYS A 269 5.88 -6.52 -19.96
CA LYS A 269 6.72 -6.61 -21.15
C LYS A 269 8.16 -7.00 -20.80
N MET A 270 8.73 -6.44 -19.74
CA MET A 270 10.06 -6.79 -19.24
C MET A 270 10.12 -8.26 -18.81
N CYS A 271 9.05 -8.76 -18.18
CA CYS A 271 8.93 -10.12 -17.64
C CYS A 271 8.38 -11.15 -18.62
N THR A 272 8.21 -10.82 -19.91
CA THR A 272 7.60 -11.73 -20.90
C THR A 272 8.30 -13.08 -20.99
N SER A 273 9.63 -13.11 -20.99
CA SER A 273 10.40 -14.36 -21.01
C SER A 273 10.13 -15.23 -19.78
N SER A 274 10.04 -14.62 -18.59
CA SER A 274 9.68 -15.33 -17.35
C SER A 274 8.28 -15.92 -17.44
N ILE A 275 7.30 -15.13 -17.92
CA ILE A 275 5.91 -15.59 -18.12
C ILE A 275 5.84 -16.79 -19.07
N GLN A 276 6.65 -16.79 -20.13
CA GLN A 276 6.70 -17.91 -21.09
C GLN A 276 7.34 -19.17 -20.50
N SER A 277 8.26 -19.02 -19.55
CA SER A 277 9.01 -20.15 -18.95
C SER A 277 8.35 -20.76 -17.71
N CYS A 278 7.51 -20.01 -17.00
CA CYS A 278 6.92 -20.46 -15.74
C CYS A 278 5.71 -21.36 -15.97
N THR A 279 5.60 -22.41 -15.15
CA THR A 279 4.51 -23.40 -15.22
C THR A 279 3.44 -23.19 -14.14
N SER A 280 3.69 -22.32 -13.16
CA SER A 280 2.71 -21.96 -12.12
C SER A 280 2.72 -20.46 -11.81
N MET A 281 1.57 -19.96 -11.39
CA MET A 281 1.41 -18.54 -11.00
C MET A 281 2.27 -18.18 -9.79
N GLU A 282 2.40 -19.08 -8.80
CA GLU A 282 3.22 -18.82 -7.61
C GLU A 282 4.70 -18.62 -7.93
N VAL A 283 5.25 -19.46 -8.82
CA VAL A 283 6.64 -19.32 -9.27
C VAL A 283 6.81 -18.04 -10.06
N LEU A 284 5.84 -17.73 -10.94
CA LEU A 284 5.86 -16.49 -11.72
C LEU A 284 5.86 -15.25 -10.82
N CYS A 285 4.95 -15.17 -9.84
CA CYS A 285 4.89 -14.04 -8.90
C CYS A 285 6.22 -13.87 -8.16
N ARG A 286 6.81 -14.96 -7.64
CA ARG A 286 8.11 -14.91 -6.94
C ARG A 286 9.24 -14.42 -7.84
N VAL A 287 9.30 -14.90 -9.08
CA VAL A 287 10.33 -14.48 -10.06
C VAL A 287 10.17 -13.00 -10.40
N VAL A 288 8.94 -12.55 -10.64
CA VAL A 288 8.65 -11.16 -10.96
C VAL A 288 8.96 -10.26 -9.77
N GLU A 289 8.51 -10.59 -8.55
CA GLU A 289 8.84 -9.85 -7.33
C GLU A 289 10.35 -9.77 -7.08
N GLY A 290 11.06 -10.88 -7.24
CA GLY A 290 12.51 -10.93 -7.11
C GLY A 290 13.22 -10.04 -8.14
N ARG A 291 12.70 -9.97 -9.37
CA ARG A 291 13.26 -9.09 -10.39
C ARG A 291 12.94 -7.61 -10.13
N LEU A 292 11.71 -7.30 -9.74
CA LEU A 292 11.27 -5.93 -9.50
C LEU A 292 11.94 -5.32 -8.28
N SER A 293 12.13 -6.08 -7.20
CA SER A 293 12.89 -5.64 -6.02
C SER A 293 14.37 -5.31 -6.29
N ARG A 294 14.92 -5.76 -7.43
CA ARG A 294 16.28 -5.44 -7.89
C ARG A 294 16.32 -4.48 -9.08
N CYS A 295 15.17 -3.92 -9.47
CA CYS A 295 15.08 -2.97 -10.57
C CYS A 295 15.63 -1.61 -10.13
N THR A 296 16.89 -1.32 -10.44
CA THR A 296 17.55 -0.05 -10.08
C THR A 296 17.48 0.99 -11.20
N ASP A 297 17.31 0.55 -12.46
CA ASP A 297 17.27 1.42 -13.63
C ASP A 297 15.84 1.93 -13.90
N ALA A 298 15.51 3.05 -13.27
CA ALA A 298 14.22 3.71 -13.48
C ALA A 298 14.06 4.23 -14.92
N ASP A 299 15.14 4.67 -15.56
CA ASP A 299 15.07 5.29 -16.88
C ASP A 299 14.77 4.25 -17.95
N ALA A 300 15.33 3.03 -17.84
CA ALA A 300 14.96 1.91 -18.70
C ALA A 300 13.48 1.52 -18.53
N LEU A 301 13.01 1.43 -17.28
CA LEU A 301 11.59 1.13 -17.00
C LEU A 301 10.66 2.19 -17.61
N LEU A 302 10.96 3.48 -17.37
CA LEU A 302 10.16 4.58 -17.90
C LEU A 302 10.27 4.70 -19.42
N ALA A 303 11.43 4.40 -20.03
CA ALA A 303 11.58 4.35 -21.47
C ALA A 303 10.64 3.31 -22.09
N ILE A 304 10.54 2.11 -21.50
CA ILE A 304 9.59 1.09 -21.94
C ILE A 304 8.15 1.57 -21.70
N ALA A 305 7.86 2.16 -20.54
CA ALA A 305 6.51 2.65 -20.19
C ALA A 305 6.02 3.77 -21.11
N PHE A 306 6.88 4.67 -21.58
CA PHE A 306 6.48 5.80 -22.41
C PHE A 306 6.65 5.57 -23.92
N LYS A 307 7.58 4.70 -24.34
CA LYS A 307 7.87 4.44 -25.77
C LYS A 307 7.54 3.01 -26.20
N GLY A 308 7.68 2.03 -25.31
CA GLY A 308 7.63 0.60 -25.64
C GLY A 308 6.27 -0.09 -25.51
N VAL A 309 5.30 0.51 -24.81
CA VAL A 309 3.94 -0.06 -24.63
C VAL A 309 2.88 0.53 -25.58
N GLY A 310 3.30 1.43 -26.47
CA GLY A 310 2.43 2.10 -27.42
C GLY A 310 1.61 3.26 -26.83
N SER A 311 0.75 3.85 -27.67
CA SER A 311 -0.08 5.00 -27.26
C SER A 311 -1.23 4.57 -26.36
N LEU A 312 -1.38 5.28 -25.23
CA LEU A 312 -2.45 5.09 -24.26
C LEU A 312 -3.08 6.46 -23.93
N SER A 313 -4.16 6.79 -24.63
CA SER A 313 -4.90 8.04 -24.40
C SER A 313 -5.75 7.93 -23.12
N GLY A 314 -5.99 9.06 -22.45
CA GLY A 314 -6.85 9.09 -21.25
C GLY A 314 -8.27 8.60 -21.58
N ALA A 315 -8.86 9.14 -22.64
CA ALA A 315 -10.21 8.76 -23.08
C ALA A 315 -10.36 7.26 -23.37
N SER A 316 -9.35 6.61 -23.96
CA SER A 316 -9.39 5.16 -24.19
C SER A 316 -9.38 4.38 -22.88
N VAL A 317 -8.57 4.79 -21.90
CA VAL A 317 -8.54 4.17 -20.58
C VAL A 317 -9.87 4.38 -19.84
N ASP A 318 -10.44 5.58 -19.91
CA ASP A 318 -11.71 5.89 -19.27
C ASP A 318 -12.87 5.09 -19.88
N THR A 319 -12.85 4.86 -21.19
CA THR A 319 -13.79 3.94 -21.86
C THR A 319 -13.67 2.51 -21.34
N ILE A 320 -12.45 2.02 -21.13
CA ILE A 320 -12.21 0.69 -20.57
C ILE A 320 -12.70 0.62 -19.12
N ARG A 321 -12.38 1.62 -18.28
CA ARG A 321 -12.89 1.71 -16.89
C ARG A 321 -14.41 1.64 -16.85
N ALA A 322 -15.09 2.42 -17.67
CA ALA A 322 -16.55 2.43 -17.74
C ALA A 322 -17.11 1.06 -18.10
N ARG A 323 -16.48 0.35 -19.06
CA ARG A 323 -16.87 -1.01 -19.45
C ARG A 323 -16.69 -2.02 -18.31
N VAL A 324 -15.55 -1.98 -17.63
CA VAL A 324 -15.26 -2.89 -16.51
C VAL A 324 -16.26 -2.66 -15.36
N LEU A 325 -16.53 -1.40 -15.02
CA LEU A 325 -17.53 -1.06 -14.00
C LEU A 325 -18.94 -1.55 -14.38
N ALA A 326 -19.36 -1.35 -15.64
CA ALA A 326 -20.66 -1.80 -16.11
C ALA A 326 -20.79 -3.34 -16.06
N ALA A 327 -19.73 -4.07 -16.45
CA ALA A 327 -19.72 -5.53 -16.39
C ALA A 327 -19.84 -6.05 -14.96
N ALA A 328 -19.14 -5.44 -14.00
CA ALA A 328 -19.22 -5.82 -12.59
C ALA A 328 -20.62 -5.60 -11.99
N GLN A 329 -21.28 -4.48 -12.34
CA GLN A 329 -22.64 -4.20 -11.90
C GLN A 329 -23.65 -5.22 -12.43
N GLN A 330 -23.51 -5.63 -13.70
CA GLN A 330 -24.37 -6.65 -14.30
C GLN A 330 -24.21 -8.01 -13.61
N GLN A 331 -22.97 -8.44 -13.35
CA GLN A 331 -22.71 -9.69 -12.63
C GLN A 331 -23.34 -9.68 -11.23
N GLN A 332 -23.24 -8.56 -10.51
CA GLN A 332 -23.82 -8.44 -9.17
C GLN A 332 -25.35 -8.49 -9.18
N GLN A 333 -26.00 -7.87 -10.17
CA GLN A 333 -27.45 -7.94 -10.36
C GLN A 333 -27.90 -9.37 -10.66
N GLN A 334 -27.19 -10.08 -11.54
CA GLN A 334 -27.51 -11.47 -11.87
C GLN A 334 -27.39 -12.40 -10.64
N GLN A 335 -26.36 -12.21 -9.81
CA GLN A 335 -26.21 -12.98 -8.55
C GLN A 335 -27.35 -12.69 -7.55
N HIS A 336 -27.76 -11.43 -7.42
CA HIS A 336 -28.90 -11.07 -6.56
C HIS A 336 -30.23 -11.63 -7.08
N SER A 337 -30.45 -11.67 -8.39
CA SER A 337 -31.65 -12.29 -8.98
C SER A 337 -31.67 -13.80 -8.80
N GLN A 338 -30.50 -14.46 -8.78
CA GLN A 338 -30.41 -15.91 -8.57
C GLN A 338 -30.55 -16.32 -7.09
N HIS A 339 -30.05 -15.51 -6.14
CA HIS A 339 -30.15 -15.80 -4.70
C HIS A 339 -31.37 -15.15 -4.01
N GLY A 340 -32.00 -14.15 -4.64
CA GLY A 340 -33.18 -13.45 -4.13
C GLY A 340 -34.50 -14.20 -4.24
N GLY A 341 -34.51 -15.43 -4.76
CA GLY A 341 -35.69 -16.29 -4.85
C GLY A 341 -36.13 -16.93 -3.51
N ALA A 342 -35.38 -16.75 -2.42
CA ALA A 342 -35.63 -17.47 -1.15
C ALA A 342 -35.83 -16.61 0.11
N ALA A 343 -35.76 -15.27 0.03
CA ALA A 343 -35.99 -14.43 1.22
C ALA A 343 -36.59 -13.06 0.85
N ALA A 344 -37.92 -13.02 0.70
CA ALA A 344 -38.67 -11.77 0.73
C ALA A 344 -38.92 -11.36 2.19
N GLY A 345 -38.22 -10.34 2.68
CA GLY A 345 -38.53 -9.70 3.95
C GLY A 345 -37.33 -9.03 4.62
N GLY A 346 -37.04 -7.78 4.26
CA GLY A 346 -36.07 -6.97 5.02
C GLY A 346 -35.53 -5.76 4.28
N SER A 347 -36.10 -4.58 4.62
CA SER A 347 -35.58 -3.21 4.46
C SER A 347 -34.58 -2.91 3.34
N ALA A 348 -35.03 -2.12 2.37
CA ALA A 348 -34.20 -1.51 1.33
C ALA A 348 -33.20 -0.49 1.94
N ALA A 349 -32.10 -0.99 2.50
CA ALA A 349 -30.93 -0.18 2.77
C ALA A 349 -30.36 0.28 1.43
N ARG A 350 -30.37 1.60 1.23
CA ARG A 350 -29.90 2.34 0.05
C ARG A 350 -28.57 1.77 -0.48
N ALA A 351 -28.64 0.92 -1.51
CA ALA A 351 -27.47 0.29 -2.10
C ALA A 351 -26.55 1.38 -2.69
N ARG A 352 -25.39 1.59 -2.06
CA ARG A 352 -24.34 2.46 -2.63
C ARG A 352 -23.79 1.76 -3.88
N PRO A 353 -23.55 2.48 -4.98
CA PRO A 353 -22.90 1.88 -6.15
C PRO A 353 -21.51 1.42 -5.74
N LEU A 354 -21.35 0.10 -5.59
CA LEU A 354 -20.05 -0.51 -5.35
C LEU A 354 -19.26 -0.45 -6.67
N LEU A 355 -18.03 0.06 -6.63
CA LEU A 355 -17.14 0.06 -7.80
C LEU A 355 -16.85 -1.38 -8.28
N LEU A 356 -16.62 -2.30 -7.35
CA LEU A 356 -16.46 -3.74 -7.57
C LEU A 356 -16.91 -4.49 -6.29
N PRO A 357 -17.50 -5.69 -6.38
CA PRO A 357 -17.82 -6.48 -5.20
C PRO A 357 -16.55 -6.85 -4.41
N PRO A 358 -16.63 -6.98 -3.07
CA PRO A 358 -15.51 -7.48 -2.30
C PRO A 358 -15.24 -8.95 -2.66
N SER A 359 -14.12 -9.21 -3.34
CA SER A 359 -13.54 -10.56 -3.41
C SER A 359 -13.09 -11.01 -2.02
N ALA A 360 -13.02 -12.32 -1.77
CA ALA A 360 -12.40 -12.89 -0.56
C ALA A 360 -11.05 -12.22 -0.25
N PRO A 361 -10.66 -12.07 1.03
CA PRO A 361 -9.45 -11.35 1.41
C PRO A 361 -8.25 -11.88 0.64
N MET A 362 -7.55 -10.96 -0.02
CA MET A 362 -6.39 -11.23 -0.84
C MET A 362 -5.30 -11.87 0.05
N VAL A 363 -5.11 -13.18 -0.07
CA VAL A 363 -3.98 -13.87 0.57
C VAL A 363 -2.73 -13.44 -0.18
N MET A 364 -2.15 -12.32 0.25
CA MET A 364 -0.80 -11.94 -0.14
C MET A 364 0.12 -13.05 0.39
N LEU A 365 0.70 -13.85 -0.50
CA LEU A 365 1.78 -14.77 -0.18
C LEU A 365 2.93 -13.95 0.41
N GLY A 366 2.92 -13.77 1.73
CA GLY A 366 3.99 -13.12 2.45
C GLY A 366 5.23 -13.99 2.33
N GLY A 367 6.26 -13.48 1.67
CA GLY A 367 7.61 -14.02 1.74
C GLY A 367 8.12 -13.93 3.18
N GLY A 368 7.82 -14.96 3.98
CA GLY A 368 8.45 -15.20 5.26
C GLY A 368 9.87 -15.70 5.03
N GLY A 369 10.86 -14.94 5.49
CA GLY A 369 12.24 -15.37 5.55
C GLY A 369 12.37 -16.60 6.44
N GLY A 370 12.67 -17.74 5.83
CA GLY A 370 13.01 -18.97 6.54
C GLY A 370 14.43 -18.87 7.11
N GLY A 371 14.52 -18.72 8.43
CA GLY A 371 15.73 -19.05 9.18
C GLY A 371 15.79 -20.55 9.40
N MET A 372 16.82 -21.19 8.86
CA MET A 372 17.14 -22.59 9.10
C MET A 372 17.65 -22.80 10.53
N SER A 373 17.09 -23.77 11.24
CA SER A 373 17.82 -24.55 12.24
C SER A 373 17.33 -25.99 12.19
N GLY A 374 18.26 -26.90 11.89
CA GLY A 374 17.99 -28.29 11.56
C GLY A 374 17.70 -29.20 12.75
N GLY A 375 17.35 -30.43 12.42
CA GLY A 375 17.13 -31.51 13.38
C GLY A 375 16.58 -32.75 12.68
N SER A 376 17.46 -33.47 11.99
CA SER A 376 17.22 -34.78 11.37
C SER A 376 16.77 -35.85 12.37
N ALA A 377 15.87 -36.74 11.94
CA ALA A 377 15.97 -38.21 12.02
C ALA A 377 14.59 -38.81 11.65
N LEU A 378 14.41 -39.30 10.43
CA LEU A 378 14.74 -40.64 9.93
C LEU A 378 13.75 -41.74 10.39
N THR A 379 13.11 -42.31 9.35
CA THR A 379 12.74 -43.72 9.18
C THR A 379 11.51 -44.19 9.97
N ARG A 380 10.64 -45.08 9.48
CA ARG A 380 10.77 -46.07 8.40
C ARG A 380 9.38 -46.46 7.89
N SER A 381 9.35 -46.81 6.61
CA SER A 381 8.25 -47.35 5.83
C SER A 381 7.90 -48.81 6.16
N SER A 382 6.85 -49.29 5.47
CA SER A 382 6.36 -50.68 5.31
C SER A 382 5.47 -51.16 6.45
N GLY A 383 4.30 -51.75 6.23
CA GLY A 383 3.79 -52.49 5.07
C GLY A 383 3.22 -53.83 5.58
N SER A 384 2.37 -54.46 4.78
CA SER A 384 1.72 -55.79 4.99
C SER A 384 0.37 -55.70 5.72
N SER A 385 -0.79 -55.86 5.08
CA SER A 385 -1.35 -56.99 4.29
C SER A 385 -1.99 -58.08 5.14
N GLU A 386 -3.12 -58.58 4.61
CA GLU A 386 -3.92 -59.74 5.05
C GLU A 386 -4.82 -59.47 6.26
N GLY A 387 -6.10 -59.82 6.29
CA GLY A 387 -6.89 -60.65 5.39
C GLY A 387 -7.90 -61.42 6.22
N ASN A 388 -9.18 -61.27 5.85
CA ASN A 388 -10.25 -62.27 5.99
C ASN A 388 -10.99 -62.45 7.33
N GLY A 389 -12.33 -62.45 7.22
CA GLY A 389 -13.17 -63.46 7.87
C GLY A 389 -14.25 -63.00 8.86
N GLY A 390 -15.51 -63.02 8.40
CA GLY A 390 -16.75 -63.43 9.11
C GLY A 390 -17.12 -62.77 10.46
N GLY A 391 -18.36 -62.45 10.81
CA GLY A 391 -19.67 -62.92 10.38
C GLY A 391 -20.60 -62.95 11.62
N GLY A 392 -21.85 -62.51 11.49
CA GLY A 392 -22.95 -62.60 12.49
C GLY A 392 -22.84 -61.62 13.67
N GLY A 393 -23.88 -60.94 14.16
CA GLY A 393 -25.32 -61.13 14.11
C GLY A 393 -25.87 -60.90 15.53
N GLY A 394 -26.97 -60.14 15.71
CA GLY A 394 -27.79 -60.21 16.94
C GLY A 394 -27.99 -58.92 17.75
N SER A 395 -29.04 -58.18 17.39
CA SER A 395 -30.13 -57.57 18.18
C SER A 395 -30.00 -57.19 19.68
N SER A 396 -30.40 -55.93 19.93
CA SER A 396 -31.40 -55.43 20.92
C SER A 396 -31.23 -55.60 22.44
N ALA A 397 -31.29 -54.47 23.18
CA ALA A 397 -32.41 -54.06 24.07
C ALA A 397 -31.97 -53.33 25.36
N SER A 398 -32.57 -52.15 25.54
CA SER A 398 -32.97 -51.41 26.76
C SER A 398 -32.59 -51.89 28.18
N GLY A 399 -32.32 -50.94 29.09
CA GLY A 399 -32.55 -51.13 30.52
C GLY A 399 -31.95 -50.07 31.44
N SER A 400 -32.79 -49.23 32.05
CA SER A 400 -32.44 -48.18 33.02
C SER A 400 -32.09 -48.77 34.40
N SER A 401 -31.26 -48.08 35.21
CA SER A 401 -31.67 -47.48 36.50
C SER A 401 -30.48 -47.09 37.40
N ARG A 402 -30.72 -46.01 38.13
CA ARG A 402 -29.89 -45.30 39.13
C ARG A 402 -29.62 -46.11 40.41
N ALA A 403 -28.55 -45.75 41.13
CA ALA A 403 -28.64 -45.16 42.50
C ALA A 403 -27.25 -44.72 43.05
N SER A 404 -27.10 -43.40 43.25
CA SER A 404 -26.63 -42.58 44.41
C SER A 404 -26.15 -43.30 45.71
N PRO A 405 -25.48 -42.63 46.70
CA PRO A 405 -25.64 -41.21 47.09
C PRO A 405 -24.44 -40.40 47.71
N TRP A 406 -24.50 -39.05 47.53
CA TRP A 406 -24.32 -37.88 48.44
C TRP A 406 -23.36 -37.91 49.67
N PRO A 407 -23.01 -36.76 50.34
CA PRO A 407 -23.14 -35.32 50.02
C PRO A 407 -21.85 -34.46 50.23
N SER A 408 -21.84 -33.22 49.71
CA SER A 408 -20.95 -32.09 50.13
C SER A 408 -21.42 -31.49 51.47
N PRO A 409 -20.60 -30.67 52.20
CA PRO A 409 -20.70 -29.19 52.03
C PRO A 409 -19.47 -28.32 52.39
N LYS A 410 -19.40 -27.16 51.70
CA LYS A 410 -19.07 -25.76 52.12
C LYS A 410 -18.15 -25.45 53.32
N GLY A 411 -17.30 -24.42 53.15
CA GLY A 411 -17.08 -23.40 54.21
C GLY A 411 -15.74 -22.64 54.22
N HIS A 412 -15.78 -21.40 53.72
CA HIS A 412 -15.18 -20.13 54.22
C HIS A 412 -13.78 -19.99 54.88
N ALA A 413 -13.22 -18.78 54.62
CA ALA A 413 -12.28 -17.99 55.43
C ALA A 413 -10.77 -18.31 55.24
N LEU A 414 -9.80 -17.38 55.24
CA LEU A 414 -9.72 -15.92 55.44
C LEU A 414 -8.23 -15.50 55.24
N LEU A 415 -8.01 -14.19 55.05
CA LEU A 415 -6.82 -13.38 55.38
C LEU A 415 -5.66 -13.19 54.38
N SER A 416 -5.51 -11.92 54.00
CA SER A 416 -4.26 -11.22 53.67
C SER A 416 -3.30 -11.17 54.85
N VAL A 417 -1.99 -11.06 54.60
CA VAL A 417 -1.09 -10.03 55.18
C VAL A 417 0.13 -9.85 54.25
N SER A 418 0.51 -8.58 54.10
CA SER A 418 1.63 -7.98 53.38
C SER A 418 3.03 -8.50 53.73
N SER A 419 3.94 -8.38 52.77
CA SER A 419 5.23 -7.66 52.92
C SER A 419 5.71 -7.22 51.54
#